data_AF-A0A7S3YMV8-F1
#
_entry.id   AF-A0A7S3YMV8-F1
#
_cell.length_a   1.000
_cell.length_b   1.000
_cell.length_c   1.000
_cell.angle_alpha   90.00
_cell.angle_beta   90.00
_cell.angle_gamma   90.00
#
_symmetry.space_group_name_H-M   'P 1'
#
loop_
_entity.id
_entity.type
_entity.pdbx_description
1 polymer ?
#
loop_
_entity_poly.entity_id
_entity_poly.type
_entity_poly.pdbx_seq_one_letter_code
_entity_poly.pdbx_strand_id
1 'polypeptide(L)'
;GLDLTDFSEDDFLLMCIVAGCDYLPSVKTVGVKKAYNFVRRHRDPERLARAMRFELGLAVPGDYAEGLRRAALAFRHQTVFRWRRANEEEGEKGSNATDADADGDGGTAPVPLVGPLTPFSDRAELKEGDADYVGPSLDDALARRIAACEVDPITREPFPPPPP
;
A
#
# COMPACT_ATOMS: atom_id res chain seq x y z
N GLY A 1 7.78 13.58 24.16
CA GLY A 1 7.83 12.74 22.94
C GLY A 1 6.65 13.07 22.06
N LEU A 2 6.49 12.37 20.94
CA LEU A 2 5.21 12.36 20.20
C LEU A 2 4.29 11.36 20.91
N ASP A 3 3.04 11.76 21.17
CA ASP A 3 2.03 10.88 21.75
C ASP A 3 1.07 10.43 20.65
N LEU A 4 1.13 9.15 20.32
CA LEU A 4 0.37 8.54 19.22
C LEU A 4 -0.86 7.78 19.71
N THR A 5 -1.24 7.88 20.99
CA THR A 5 -2.34 7.10 21.57
C THR A 5 -3.67 7.35 20.84
N ASP A 6 -3.89 8.57 20.34
CA ASP A 6 -5.10 8.96 19.60
C ASP A 6 -4.98 8.86 18.06
N PHE A 7 -3.89 8.27 17.55
CA PHE A 7 -3.64 8.10 16.12
C PHE A 7 -4.14 6.73 15.65
N SER A 8 -4.98 6.74 14.61
CA SER A 8 -5.24 5.53 13.82
C SER A 8 -4.02 5.19 12.94
N GLU A 9 -4.03 4.01 12.32
CA GLU A 9 -3.04 3.65 11.31
C GLU A 9 -3.01 4.66 10.15
N ASP A 10 -4.18 5.12 9.72
CA ASP A 10 -4.35 6.14 8.68
C ASP A 10 -3.70 7.47 9.08
N ASP A 11 -3.88 7.90 10.34
CA ASP A 11 -3.26 9.12 10.86
C ASP A 11 -1.74 8.98 10.93
N PHE A 12 -1.24 7.84 11.39
CA PHE A 12 0.19 7.57 11.46
C PHE A 12 0.83 7.55 10.06
N LEU A 13 0.18 6.87 9.11
CA LEU A 13 0.62 6.84 7.73
C LEU A 13 0.64 8.25 7.12
N LEU A 14 -0.45 9.01 7.27
CA LEU A 14 -0.53 10.38 6.77
C LEU A 14 0.54 11.28 7.38
N MET A 15 0.86 11.12 8.67
CA MET A 15 1.94 11.84 9.33
C MET A 15 3.30 11.52 8.69
N CYS A 16 3.59 10.24 8.43
CA CYS A 16 4.82 9.81 7.78
C CYS A 16 4.96 10.40 6.37
N ILE A 17 3.88 10.38 5.59
CA ILE A 17 3.87 10.95 4.24
C ILE A 17 4.08 12.47 4.29
N VAL A 18 3.38 13.20 5.18
CA VAL A 18 3.52 14.67 5.31
C VAL A 18 4.92 15.07 5.77
N ALA A 19 5.57 14.24 6.59
CA ALA A 19 6.95 14.44 7.01
C ALA A 19 7.98 14.19 5.89
N GLY A 20 7.54 13.64 4.75
CA GLY A 20 8.35 13.33 3.58
C GLY A 20 8.66 11.83 3.46
N CYS A 21 8.47 11.29 2.25
CA CYS A 21 8.81 9.92 1.89
C CYS A 21 9.25 9.84 0.43
N ASP A 22 9.61 8.65 -0.05
CA ASP A 22 10.05 8.46 -1.44
C ASP A 22 8.95 8.75 -2.46
N TYR A 23 7.68 8.62 -2.08
CA TYR A 23 6.54 8.89 -2.97
C TYR A 23 6.14 10.38 -3.01
N LEU A 24 6.44 11.14 -1.96
CA LEU A 24 6.09 12.55 -1.85
C LEU A 24 7.10 13.30 -0.98
N PRO A 25 7.84 14.28 -1.54
CA PRO A 25 8.73 15.12 -0.74
C PRO A 25 7.92 15.98 0.22
N SER A 26 8.42 16.19 1.44
CA SER A 26 7.80 17.09 2.41
C SER A 26 7.78 18.54 1.91
N VAL A 27 6.77 19.31 2.29
CA VAL A 27 6.83 20.78 2.19
C VAL A 27 8.03 21.30 2.99
N LYS A 28 8.77 22.28 2.45
CA LYS A 28 9.97 22.83 3.08
C LYS A 28 9.69 23.20 4.55
N THR A 29 10.59 22.78 5.45
CA THR A 29 10.52 22.98 6.91
C THR A 29 9.47 22.13 7.66
N VAL A 30 8.74 21.24 6.99
CA VAL A 30 7.82 20.29 7.62
C VAL A 30 8.56 18.97 7.87
N GLY A 31 9.00 18.78 9.11
CA GLY A 31 9.48 17.48 9.59
C GLY A 31 8.45 16.79 10.49
N VAL A 32 8.81 15.63 11.03
CA VAL A 32 7.91 14.74 11.80
C VAL A 32 7.11 15.47 12.90
N LYS A 33 7.74 16.35 13.69
CA LYS A 33 7.03 17.11 14.75
C LYS A 33 5.93 18.03 14.22
N LYS A 34 6.16 18.70 13.08
CA LYS A 34 5.14 19.56 12.46
C LYS A 34 4.06 18.71 11.81
N ALA A 35 4.45 17.66 11.09
CA ALA A 35 3.52 16.71 10.49
C ALA A 35 2.55 16.13 11.55
N TYR A 36 3.07 15.67 12.68
CA TYR A 36 2.28 15.19 13.81
C TYR A 36 1.23 16.22 14.28
N ASN A 37 1.65 17.46 14.54
CA ASN A 37 0.76 18.52 15.00
C ASN A 37 -0.33 18.89 13.98
N PHE A 38 -0.01 18.76 12.70
CA PHE A 38 -0.92 19.01 11.60
C PHE A 38 -1.95 17.90 11.47
N VAL A 39 -1.52 16.64 11.38
CA VAL A 39 -2.42 15.50 11.23
C VAL A 39 -3.37 15.40 12.43
N ARG A 40 -2.86 15.63 13.64
CA ARG A 40 -3.68 15.64 14.86
C ARG A 40 -4.85 16.63 14.78
N ARG A 41 -4.69 17.77 14.09
CA ARG A 41 -5.72 18.81 13.91
C ARG A 41 -6.55 18.62 12.63
N HIS A 42 -5.91 18.15 11.58
CA HIS A 42 -6.45 18.04 10.24
C HIS A 42 -6.14 16.64 9.72
N ARG A 43 -7.06 15.69 9.90
CA ARG A 43 -6.92 14.29 9.48
C ARG A 43 -7.33 14.05 8.02
N ASP A 44 -7.17 15.06 7.18
CA ASP A 44 -7.66 15.07 5.80
C ASP A 44 -6.61 15.76 4.89
N PRO A 45 -6.17 15.13 3.78
CA PRO A 45 -5.12 15.67 2.91
C PRO A 45 -5.40 17.08 2.39
N GLU A 46 -6.66 17.34 2.04
CA GLU A 46 -7.13 18.61 1.50
C GLU A 46 -7.10 19.72 2.56
N ARG A 47 -7.63 19.44 3.77
CA ARG A 47 -7.55 20.34 4.92
C ARG A 47 -6.11 20.57 5.36
N LEU A 48 -5.25 19.55 5.33
CA LEU A 48 -3.83 19.67 5.64
C LEU A 48 -3.12 20.62 4.69
N ALA A 49 -3.25 20.40 3.38
CA ALA A 49 -2.62 21.25 2.37
C ALA A 49 -3.08 22.71 2.50
N ARG A 50 -4.39 22.92 2.72
CA ARG A 50 -4.94 24.26 2.99
C ARG A 50 -4.39 24.88 4.27
N ALA A 51 -4.37 24.14 5.39
CA ALA A 51 -3.86 24.64 6.66
C ALA A 51 -2.38 25.02 6.56
N MET A 52 -1.55 24.16 5.93
CA MET A 52 -0.14 24.48 5.68
C MET A 52 0.04 25.74 4.83
N ARG A 53 -0.81 25.94 3.82
CA ARG A 53 -0.74 27.12 2.93
C ARG A 53 -1.19 28.40 3.62
N PHE A 54 -2.36 28.38 4.26
CA PHE A 54 -3.03 29.58 4.74
C PHE A 54 -2.72 29.91 6.20
N GLU A 55 -2.52 28.93 7.08
CA GLU A 55 -2.21 29.19 8.49
C GLU A 55 -0.72 29.44 8.73
N LEU A 56 0.15 28.74 8.00
CA LEU A 56 1.61 28.87 8.15
C LEU A 56 2.30 29.62 7.02
N GLY A 57 1.56 30.02 5.97
CA GLY A 57 2.15 30.73 4.82
C GLY A 57 3.20 29.91 4.07
N LEU A 58 3.12 28.57 4.12
CA LEU A 58 4.09 27.71 3.45
C LEU A 58 3.82 27.64 1.94
N ALA A 59 4.89 27.55 1.15
CA ALA A 59 4.83 27.31 -0.27
C ALA A 59 4.45 25.84 -0.55
N VAL A 60 3.16 25.54 -0.43
CA VAL A 60 2.58 24.21 -0.66
C VAL A 60 2.21 24.07 -2.15
N PRO A 61 2.77 23.07 -2.88
CA PRO A 61 2.40 22.80 -4.27
C PRO A 61 0.88 22.65 -4.47
N GLY A 62 0.39 23.01 -5.66
CA GLY A 62 -1.05 22.98 -5.97
C GLY A 62 -1.66 21.58 -5.89
N ASP A 63 -0.88 20.58 -6.26
CA ASP A 63 -1.20 19.15 -6.34
C ASP A 63 -0.82 18.37 -5.07
N TYR A 64 -0.35 19.04 -4.01
CA TYR A 64 0.19 18.37 -2.83
C TYR A 64 -0.83 17.44 -2.14
N ALA A 65 -2.11 17.85 -2.07
CA ALA A 65 -3.17 17.01 -1.48
C ALA A 65 -3.41 15.72 -2.28
N GLU A 66 -3.35 15.82 -3.61
CA GLU A 66 -3.46 14.66 -4.50
C GLU A 66 -2.21 13.76 -4.38
N GLY A 67 -1.02 14.36 -4.22
CA GLY A 67 0.21 13.65 -3.90
C GLY A 67 0.14 12.88 -2.58
N LEU A 68 -0.44 13.48 -1.53
CA LEU A 68 -0.69 12.80 -0.24
C LEU A 68 -1.59 11.57 -0.43
N ARG A 69 -2.67 11.72 -1.21
CA ARG A 69 -3.60 10.62 -1.53
C ARG A 69 -2.89 9.49 -2.29
N ARG A 70 -2.12 9.81 -3.31
CA ARG A 70 -1.37 8.83 -4.13
C ARG A 70 -0.29 8.11 -3.34
N ALA A 71 0.44 8.82 -2.49
CA ALA A 71 1.40 8.19 -1.58
C ALA A 71 0.70 7.21 -0.63
N ALA A 72 -0.46 7.57 -0.08
CA ALA A 72 -1.25 6.66 0.75
C ALA A 72 -1.72 5.42 -0.03
N LEU A 73 -2.13 5.58 -1.30
CA LEU A 73 -2.46 4.46 -2.17
C LEU A 73 -1.27 3.51 -2.37
N ALA A 74 -0.07 4.05 -2.64
CA ALA A 74 1.13 3.23 -2.78
C ALA A 74 1.40 2.43 -1.50
N PHE A 75 1.42 3.07 -0.33
CA PHE A 75 1.66 2.38 0.94
C PHE A 75 0.64 1.28 1.25
N ARG A 76 -0.64 1.47 0.90
CA ARG A 76 -1.70 0.50 1.22
C ARG A 76 -1.81 -0.61 0.21
N HIS A 77 -1.70 -0.28 -1.07
CA HIS A 77 -2.19 -1.13 -2.13
C HIS A 77 -1.10 -1.55 -3.11
N GLN A 78 0.16 -1.15 -2.90
CA GLN A 78 1.26 -1.58 -3.77
C GLN A 78 1.17 -3.08 -4.08
N THR A 79 1.35 -3.39 -5.35
CA THR A 79 1.24 -4.75 -5.87
C THR A 79 2.36 -5.61 -5.30
N VAL A 80 1.97 -6.73 -4.68
CA VAL A 80 2.87 -7.69 -4.04
C VAL A 80 2.65 -9.10 -4.60
N PHE A 81 3.69 -9.92 -4.47
CA PHE A 81 3.66 -11.34 -4.79
C PHE A 81 3.41 -12.16 -3.52
N ARG A 82 2.40 -13.03 -3.54
CA ARG A 82 2.10 -13.99 -2.47
C ARG A 82 2.94 -15.25 -2.65
N TRP A 83 3.91 -15.45 -1.77
CA TRP A 83 4.81 -16.61 -1.82
C TRP A 83 4.14 -17.93 -1.44
N ARG A 84 3.21 -17.92 -0.49
CA ARG A 84 2.48 -19.12 -0.05
C ARG A 84 1.29 -19.40 -0.95
N ARG A 85 1.15 -20.67 -1.40
CA ARG A 85 -0.10 -21.11 -2.03
C ARG A 85 -1.18 -21.18 -0.96
N ALA A 86 -2.40 -20.79 -1.30
CA ALA A 86 -3.58 -20.81 -0.42
C ALA A 86 -3.93 -22.21 0.16
N ASN A 87 -3.13 -23.24 -0.09
CA ASN A 87 -3.36 -24.63 0.32
C ASN A 87 -2.27 -25.16 1.28
N GLU A 88 -1.40 -24.32 1.85
CA GLU A 88 -0.41 -24.73 2.86
C GLU A 88 -0.77 -24.31 4.31
N GLU A 89 -1.91 -23.65 4.52
CA GLU A 89 -2.36 -23.22 5.85
C GLU A 89 -3.36 -24.18 6.55
N GLU A 90 -3.77 -25.28 5.92
CA GLU A 90 -4.63 -26.30 6.57
C GLU A 90 -3.85 -27.32 7.44
N GLY A 91 -2.53 -27.17 7.58
CA GLY A 91 -1.70 -28.14 8.32
C GLY A 91 -1.42 -27.84 9.80
N GLU A 92 -1.82 -26.69 10.34
CA GLU A 92 -1.44 -26.32 11.71
C GLU A 92 -2.46 -25.43 12.43
N LYS A 93 -3.72 -25.88 12.52
CA LYS A 93 -4.63 -25.46 13.59
C LYS A 93 -5.25 -26.69 14.24
N GLY A 94 -4.97 -26.81 15.53
CA GLY A 94 -5.28 -27.95 16.37
C GLY A 94 -6.74 -28.36 16.36
N SER A 95 -6.93 -29.65 16.60
CA SER A 95 -8.17 -30.31 16.98
C SER A 95 -9.02 -29.44 17.91
N ASN A 96 -10.16 -28.99 17.41
CA ASN A 96 -11.42 -29.14 18.13
C ASN A 96 -12.56 -29.21 17.14
N ALA A 97 -13.19 -30.39 17.12
CA ALA A 97 -14.39 -30.68 16.38
C ALA A 97 -15.60 -30.07 17.10
N THR A 98 -16.47 -29.39 16.35
CA THR A 98 -17.93 -29.42 16.54
C THR A 98 -18.61 -29.12 15.20
N ASP A 99 -19.21 -30.17 14.63
CA ASP A 99 -20.51 -30.27 13.96
C ASP A 99 -21.05 -29.12 13.08
N ALA A 100 -21.12 -29.45 11.78
CA ALA A 100 -22.23 -29.31 10.83
C ALA A 100 -23.09 -28.03 10.82
N ASP A 101 -23.04 -27.31 9.69
CA ASP A 101 -24.21 -27.16 8.81
C ASP A 101 -23.76 -26.89 7.37
N ALA A 102 -24.39 -27.60 6.44
CA ALA A 102 -24.08 -27.60 5.02
C ALA A 102 -25.07 -26.70 4.27
N ASP A 103 -24.57 -25.61 3.70
CA ASP A 103 -25.18 -24.94 2.55
C ASP A 103 -24.05 -24.59 1.57
N GLY A 104 -24.02 -25.33 0.47
CA GLY A 104 -23.01 -25.22 -0.57
C GLY A 104 -23.33 -24.12 -1.57
N ASP A 105 -22.48 -23.10 -1.61
CA ASP A 105 -21.89 -22.55 -2.83
C ASP A 105 -20.68 -21.70 -2.40
N GLY A 106 -19.50 -22.31 -2.39
CA GLY A 106 -18.32 -21.71 -1.75
C GLY A 106 -17.03 -22.14 -2.41
N GLY A 107 -17.04 -22.32 -3.73
CA GLY A 107 -15.80 -22.35 -4.49
C GLY A 107 -15.19 -20.96 -4.50
N THR A 108 -14.55 -20.53 -3.41
CA THR A 108 -13.80 -19.27 -3.39
C THR A 108 -12.77 -19.36 -4.51
N ALA A 109 -12.94 -18.51 -5.53
CA ALA A 109 -12.00 -18.46 -6.65
C ALA A 109 -10.56 -18.36 -6.10
N PRO A 110 -9.59 -19.06 -6.68
CA PRO A 110 -8.22 -19.05 -6.17
C PRO A 110 -7.73 -17.62 -6.06
N VAL A 111 -7.25 -17.24 -4.88
CA VAL A 111 -6.68 -15.91 -4.64
C VAL A 111 -5.50 -15.73 -5.62
N PRO A 112 -5.46 -14.65 -6.41
CA PRO A 112 -4.39 -14.44 -7.38
C PRO A 112 -3.05 -14.34 -6.67
N LEU A 113 -1.95 -14.77 -7.31
CA LEU A 113 -0.63 -14.69 -6.68
C LEU A 113 -0.13 -13.26 -6.59
N VAL A 114 -0.45 -12.47 -7.62
CA VAL A 114 -0.16 -11.05 -7.67
C VAL A 114 -1.41 -10.27 -7.27
N GLY A 115 -1.27 -9.39 -6.30
CA GLY A 115 -2.38 -8.53 -5.88
C GLY A 115 -1.91 -7.39 -4.99
N PRO A 116 -2.79 -6.47 -4.61
CA PRO A 116 -2.42 -5.36 -3.75
C PRO A 116 -2.07 -5.87 -2.33
N LEU A 117 -1.14 -5.17 -1.66
CA LEU A 117 -0.71 -5.45 -0.29
C LEU A 117 -1.92 -5.52 0.66
N THR A 118 -2.77 -4.50 0.61
CA THR A 118 -4.10 -4.49 1.22
C THR A 118 -5.14 -4.51 0.10
N PRO A 119 -6.14 -5.41 0.12
CA PRO A 119 -7.24 -5.37 -0.84
C PRO A 119 -7.93 -4.00 -0.85
N PHE A 120 -8.37 -3.56 -2.02
CA PHE A 120 -9.26 -2.40 -2.11
C PHE A 120 -10.62 -2.78 -1.54
N SER A 121 -11.20 -1.92 -0.70
CA SER A 121 -12.60 -2.04 -0.31
C SER A 121 -13.50 -1.91 -1.54
N ASP A 122 -13.14 -1.00 -2.45
CA ASP A 122 -13.72 -0.86 -3.78
C ASP A 122 -12.65 -0.38 -4.77
N ARG A 123 -12.43 -1.11 -5.88
CA ARG A 123 -11.48 -0.71 -6.93
C ARG A 123 -11.97 0.49 -7.76
N ALA A 124 -13.25 0.84 -7.69
CA ALA A 124 -13.81 2.03 -8.34
C ALA A 124 -13.29 3.35 -7.71
N GLU A 125 -12.61 3.28 -6.57
CA GLU A 125 -11.98 4.45 -5.93
C GLU A 125 -10.70 4.92 -6.62
N LEU A 126 -10.12 4.11 -7.51
CA LEU A 126 -8.93 4.46 -8.27
C LEU A 126 -9.28 5.48 -9.36
N LYS A 127 -8.62 6.63 -9.32
CA LYS A 127 -8.69 7.63 -10.38
C LYS A 127 -7.81 7.22 -11.55
N GLU A 128 -8.05 7.81 -12.71
CA GLU A 128 -7.16 7.67 -13.86
C GLU A 128 -5.72 8.06 -13.48
N GLY A 129 -4.76 7.19 -13.79
CA GLY A 129 -3.35 7.33 -13.44
C GLY A 129 -2.95 6.81 -12.05
N ASP A 130 -3.89 6.39 -11.19
CA ASP A 130 -3.54 5.85 -9.87
C ASP A 130 -2.85 4.48 -9.95
N ALA A 131 -3.17 3.71 -10.99
CA ALA A 131 -2.56 2.40 -11.24
C ALA A 131 -1.03 2.47 -11.33
N ASP A 132 -0.48 3.60 -11.78
CA ASP A 132 0.97 3.82 -11.89
C ASP A 132 1.67 3.82 -10.52
N TYR A 133 0.94 4.20 -9.46
CA TYR A 133 1.46 4.26 -8.08
C TYR A 133 1.29 2.95 -7.32
N VAL A 134 0.30 2.15 -7.72
CA VAL A 134 -0.01 0.84 -7.13
C VAL A 134 0.83 -0.26 -7.78
N GLY A 135 1.34 -0.01 -8.99
CA GLY A 135 2.14 -0.94 -9.78
C GLY A 135 1.30 -1.69 -10.82
N PRO A 136 1.92 -2.10 -11.93
CA PRO A 136 1.22 -2.72 -13.04
C PRO A 136 0.68 -4.11 -12.67
N SER A 137 -0.39 -4.51 -13.34
CA SER A 137 -0.83 -5.91 -13.31
C SER A 137 0.24 -6.79 -13.94
N LEU A 138 0.65 -7.83 -13.22
CA LEU A 138 1.64 -8.80 -13.67
C LEU A 138 1.00 -10.18 -13.75
N ASP A 139 1.27 -10.90 -14.84
CA ASP A 139 0.80 -12.28 -15.00
C ASP A 139 1.41 -13.19 -13.93
N ASP A 140 0.60 -14.11 -13.40
CA ASP A 140 0.96 -15.01 -12.31
C ASP A 140 2.15 -15.92 -12.66
N ALA A 141 2.26 -16.38 -13.91
CA ALA A 141 3.37 -17.23 -14.34
C ALA A 141 4.68 -16.44 -14.44
N LEU A 142 4.62 -15.22 -15.01
CA LEU A 142 5.77 -14.33 -15.05
C LEU A 142 6.21 -13.90 -13.63
N ALA A 143 5.27 -13.58 -12.76
CA ALA A 143 5.54 -13.18 -11.39
C ALA A 143 6.25 -14.27 -10.58
N ARG A 144 5.88 -15.54 -10.77
CA ARG A 144 6.58 -16.68 -10.15
C ARG A 144 8.05 -16.74 -10.57
N ARG A 145 8.31 -16.60 -11.87
CA ARG A 145 9.67 -16.66 -12.42
C ARG A 145 10.52 -15.49 -11.94
N ILE A 146 9.94 -14.29 -11.83
CA ILE A 146 10.60 -13.12 -11.23
C ILE A 146 10.91 -13.39 -9.76
N ALA A 147 9.93 -13.86 -8.98
CA ALA A 147 10.09 -14.13 -7.56
C ALA A 147 11.10 -15.25 -7.27
N ALA A 148 11.24 -16.23 -8.16
CA ALA A 148 12.24 -17.29 -8.10
C ALA A 148 13.63 -16.86 -8.62
N CYS A 149 13.79 -15.59 -9.01
CA CYS A 149 15.01 -15.05 -9.62
C CYS A 149 15.45 -15.83 -10.88
N GLU A 150 14.50 -16.32 -11.68
CA GLU A 150 14.79 -17.01 -12.94
C GLU A 150 14.83 -16.06 -14.14
N VAL A 151 14.12 -14.92 -14.05
CA VAL A 151 14.04 -13.91 -15.11
C VAL A 151 14.30 -12.51 -14.56
N ASP A 152 14.87 -11.66 -15.40
CA ASP A 152 15.04 -10.23 -15.14
C ASP A 152 13.66 -9.53 -15.11
N PRO A 153 13.33 -8.78 -14.05
CA PRO A 153 12.01 -8.14 -13.90
C PRO A 153 11.77 -6.99 -14.90
N ILE A 154 12.81 -6.45 -15.51
CA ILE A 154 12.77 -5.36 -16.49
C ILE A 154 12.67 -5.95 -17.89
N THR A 155 13.61 -6.79 -18.30
CA THR A 155 13.65 -7.33 -19.68
C THR A 155 12.69 -8.51 -19.87
N ARG A 156 12.29 -9.19 -18.79
CA ARG A 156 11.48 -10.41 -18.78
C ARG A 156 12.17 -11.62 -19.42
N GLU A 157 13.47 -11.52 -19.65
CA GLU A 157 14.29 -12.60 -20.19
C GLU A 157 14.92 -13.43 -19.05
N PRO A 158 15.22 -14.73 -19.26
CA PRO A 158 15.94 -15.52 -18.28
C PRO A 158 17.30 -14.94 -17.92
N PHE A 159 17.69 -15.00 -16.65
CA PHE A 159 19.06 -14.68 -16.27
C PHE A 159 20.03 -15.67 -16.94
N PRO A 160 21.24 -15.21 -17.34
CA PRO A 160 22.25 -16.12 -17.87
C PRO A 160 22.63 -17.16 -16.80
N PRO A 161 22.99 -18.39 -17.20
CA PRO A 161 23.48 -19.38 -16.26
C PRO A 161 24.73 -18.86 -15.55
N PRO A 162 24.96 -19.25 -14.28
CA PRO A 162 26.18 -18.88 -13.57
C PRO A 162 27.41 -19.36 -14.35
N PRO A 163 28.53 -18.63 -14.29
CA PRO A 163 29.77 -19.07 -14.92
C PRO A 163 30.23 -20.42 -14.32
N PRO A 164 30.93 -21.25 -15.11
CA PRO A 164 31.41 -22.57 -14.69
C PRO A 164 32.45 -22.51 -13.56
#